data_AF-A0A4D4L3B2-F1
#
_entry.id   AF-A0A4D4L3B2-F1
#
_cell.length_a   1.000
_cell.length_b   1.000
_cell.length_c   1.000
_cell.angle_alpha   90.00
_cell.angle_beta   90.00
_cell.angle_gamma   90.00
#
_symmetry.space_group_name_H-M   'P 1'
#
loop_
_entity.id
_entity.type
_entity.pdbx_description
1 polymer ?
#
loop_
_entity_poly.entity_id
_entity_poly.type
_entity_poly.pdbx_seq_one_letter_code
_entity_poly.pdbx_strand_id
1 'polypeptide(L)'
;MGGGRRLATGGHTTTVLDWAEPALTLGRELARQAPSEALRTARWQRLAIGDGVALPDGTDLVTVSYVLGELTEADRQAVVAEAARAAQAVVLVEPGTPDGYLRIRWARDRLLAAGLRIVAPCPHGASCPIEPGADWCHFAARVRRSSLHRRVKGGSLPYEDEKFSYVAAVRFDASPAGARVVRRPQIRKGQVLLDLCAPEEGLGRTTVTKRQGPLYRAARDVAWGDVWPPEEPAR
;
A
#
# COMPACT_ATOMS: atom_id res chain seq x y z
N MET A 1 7.71 24.63 -27.31
CA MET A 1 8.81 23.64 -27.28
C MET A 1 9.01 23.14 -25.85
N GLY A 2 8.11 22.28 -25.36
CA GLY A 2 8.23 21.63 -24.05
C GLY A 2 8.69 20.20 -24.27
N GLY A 3 9.94 19.92 -23.93
CA GLY A 3 10.55 18.60 -24.12
C GLY A 3 9.86 17.55 -23.27
N GLY A 4 9.03 16.73 -23.90
CA GLY A 4 8.56 15.47 -23.33
C GLY A 4 9.77 14.60 -23.05
N ARG A 5 10.08 14.41 -21.77
CA ARG A 5 11.11 13.48 -21.31
C ARG A 5 10.63 12.08 -21.71
N ARG A 6 11.15 11.55 -22.82
CA ARG A 6 10.96 10.15 -23.20
C ARG A 6 11.34 9.31 -21.99
N LEU A 7 10.37 8.57 -21.43
CA LEU A 7 10.67 7.46 -20.54
C LEU A 7 11.59 6.54 -21.34
N ALA A 8 12.85 6.44 -20.91
CA ALA A 8 13.82 5.59 -21.57
C ALA A 8 13.28 4.15 -21.60
N THR A 9 13.31 3.53 -22.78
CA THR A 9 12.94 2.13 -23.00
C THR A 9 14.02 1.18 -22.46
N GLY A 10 14.51 1.43 -21.25
CA GLY A 10 15.42 0.54 -20.54
C GLY A 10 14.62 -0.60 -19.91
N GLY A 11 15.11 -1.84 -20.04
CA GLY A 11 14.51 -2.98 -19.35
C GLY A 11 14.58 -2.79 -17.83
N HIS A 12 13.49 -3.09 -17.13
CA HIS A 12 13.49 -3.07 -15.66
C HIS A 12 14.29 -4.27 -15.13
N THR A 13 15.15 -4.03 -14.15
CA THR A 13 15.83 -5.11 -13.42
C THR A 13 15.13 -5.34 -12.09
N THR A 14 14.90 -6.61 -11.74
CA THR A 14 14.21 -6.99 -10.50
C THR A 14 15.10 -7.90 -9.69
N THR A 15 15.22 -7.63 -8.38
CA THR A 15 15.86 -8.53 -7.42
C THR A 15 14.85 -8.87 -6.32
N VAL A 16 14.71 -10.15 -6.00
CA VAL A 16 13.88 -10.67 -4.92
C VAL A 16 14.79 -11.27 -3.85
N LEU A 17 14.60 -10.84 -2.62
CA LEU A 17 15.34 -11.29 -1.44
C LEU A 17 14.40 -12.08 -0.53
N ASP A 18 14.81 -13.26 -0.08
CA ASP A 18 14.10 -14.07 0.91
C ASP A 18 15.11 -14.96 1.64
N TRP A 19 14.84 -15.33 2.89
CA TRP A 19 15.71 -16.23 3.65
C TRP A 19 15.40 -17.72 3.37
N ALA A 20 14.17 -18.00 2.91
CA ALA A 20 13.64 -19.34 2.70
C ALA A 20 13.85 -19.81 1.25
N GLU A 21 14.78 -20.75 1.04
CA GLU A 21 15.01 -21.36 -0.27
C GLU A 21 13.75 -21.98 -0.91
N PRO A 22 12.81 -22.61 -0.16
CA PRO A 22 11.57 -23.10 -0.74
C PRO A 22 10.70 -21.97 -1.34
N ALA A 23 10.64 -20.80 -0.70
CA ALA A 23 9.89 -19.66 -1.20
C ALA A 23 10.54 -19.10 -2.48
N LEU A 24 11.87 -18.96 -2.50
CA LEU A 24 12.62 -18.55 -3.69
C LEU A 24 12.42 -19.52 -4.86
N THR A 25 12.44 -20.82 -4.59
CA THR A 25 12.25 -21.85 -5.62
C THR A 25 10.86 -21.75 -6.25
N LEU A 26 9.81 -21.67 -5.42
CA LEU A 26 8.44 -21.52 -5.91
C LEU A 26 8.24 -20.19 -6.64
N GLY A 27 8.80 -19.10 -6.12
CA GLY A 27 8.73 -17.78 -6.74
C GLY A 27 9.37 -17.77 -8.14
N ARG A 28 10.56 -18.36 -8.30
CA ARG A 28 11.22 -18.55 -9.60
C ARG A 28 10.34 -19.31 -10.58
N GLU A 29 9.69 -20.39 -10.13
CA GLU A 29 8.80 -21.19 -10.97
C GLU A 29 7.60 -20.36 -11.48
N LEU A 30 6.91 -19.67 -10.57
CA LEU A 30 5.78 -18.80 -10.92
C LEU A 30 6.20 -17.67 -11.87
N ALA A 31 7.38 -17.09 -11.64
CA ALA A 31 7.87 -15.97 -12.42
C ALA A 31 8.19 -16.32 -13.88
N ARG A 32 8.55 -17.57 -14.19
CA ARG A 32 8.80 -18.02 -15.58
C ARG A 32 7.60 -17.84 -16.50
N GLN A 33 6.39 -17.93 -15.95
CA GLN A 33 5.13 -17.77 -16.69
C GLN A 33 4.56 -16.35 -16.59
N ALA A 34 5.28 -15.42 -15.96
CA ALA A 34 4.80 -14.06 -15.79
C ALA A 34 4.74 -13.31 -17.13
N PRO A 35 3.74 -12.44 -17.35
CA PRO A 35 3.63 -11.64 -18.57
C PRO A 35 4.78 -10.61 -18.68
N SER A 36 5.28 -10.12 -17.54
CA SER A 36 6.39 -9.16 -17.49
C SER A 36 7.74 -9.84 -17.68
N GLU A 37 8.55 -9.32 -18.61
CA GLU A 37 9.93 -9.77 -18.80
C GLU A 37 10.79 -9.56 -17.55
N ALA A 38 10.61 -8.42 -16.86
CA ALA A 38 11.35 -8.08 -15.65
C ALA A 38 11.11 -9.05 -14.49
N LEU A 39 9.97 -9.74 -14.48
CA LEU A 39 9.70 -10.82 -13.53
C LEU A 39 10.33 -12.14 -13.99
N ARG A 40 10.21 -12.47 -15.29
CA ARG A 40 10.83 -13.69 -15.85
C ARG A 40 12.35 -13.69 -15.67
N THR A 41 13.00 -12.54 -15.73
CA THR A 41 14.45 -12.35 -15.60
C THR A 41 14.89 -11.88 -14.22
N ALA A 42 13.99 -11.89 -13.23
CA ALA A 42 14.30 -11.47 -11.87
C ALA A 42 15.46 -12.28 -11.27
N ARG A 43 16.31 -11.61 -10.50
CA ARG A 43 17.37 -12.23 -9.70
C ARG A 43 16.79 -12.62 -8.35
N TRP A 44 17.01 -13.85 -7.92
CA TRP A 44 16.44 -14.40 -6.69
C TRP A 44 17.57 -14.79 -5.75
N GLN A 45 17.74 -14.05 -4.66
CA GLN A 45 18.88 -14.20 -3.76
C GLN A 45 18.41 -14.63 -2.38
N ARG A 46 19.09 -15.65 -1.85
CA ARG A 46 18.89 -16.07 -0.47
C ARG A 46 19.67 -15.15 0.46
N LEU A 47 18.95 -14.46 1.33
CA LEU A 47 19.52 -13.50 2.27
C LEU A 47 18.67 -13.43 3.54
N ALA A 48 19.30 -13.37 4.70
CA ALA A 48 18.59 -13.00 5.92
C ALA A 48 18.20 -11.51 5.84
N ILE A 49 16.91 -11.23 5.93
CA ILE A 49 16.39 -9.87 5.91
C ILE A 49 16.44 -9.33 7.33
N GLY A 50 17.21 -8.26 7.57
CA GLY A 50 17.37 -7.68 8.90
C GLY A 50 18.55 -6.74 8.94
N ASP A 51 19.21 -6.65 10.10
CA ASP A 51 20.44 -5.88 10.25
C ASP A 51 21.53 -6.35 9.26
N GLY A 52 22.22 -5.38 8.66
CA GLY A 52 23.23 -5.65 7.62
C GLY A 52 22.68 -5.93 6.21
N VAL A 53 21.36 -5.87 5.98
CA VAL A 53 20.84 -5.84 4.60
C VAL A 53 21.38 -4.61 3.87
N ALA A 54 21.90 -4.81 2.65
CA ALA A 54 22.45 -3.75 1.82
C ALA A 54 21.77 -3.77 0.45
N LEU A 55 21.15 -2.65 0.08
CA LEU A 55 20.48 -2.45 -1.19
C LEU A 55 21.33 -1.54 -2.09
N PRO A 56 21.30 -1.73 -3.42
CA PRO A 56 22.03 -0.87 -4.35
C PRO A 56 21.55 0.58 -4.26
N ASP A 57 22.49 1.52 -4.25
CA ASP A 57 22.20 2.95 -4.28
C ASP A 57 21.47 3.33 -5.56
N GLY A 58 20.47 4.20 -5.44
CA GLY A 58 19.68 4.65 -6.57
C GLY A 58 18.68 3.61 -7.07
N THR A 59 18.31 2.62 -6.26
CA THR A 59 17.23 1.69 -6.57
C THR A 59 15.93 2.46 -6.84
N ASP A 60 15.27 2.23 -7.98
CA ASP A 60 14.05 2.99 -8.31
C ASP A 60 12.89 2.72 -7.35
N LEU A 61 12.71 1.45 -6.94
CA LEU A 61 11.62 1.02 -6.08
C LEU A 61 12.06 -0.11 -5.16
N VAL A 62 11.83 0.05 -3.86
CA VAL A 62 11.90 -1.03 -2.87
C VAL A 62 10.49 -1.36 -2.40
N THR A 63 10.14 -2.65 -2.45
CA THR A 63 8.91 -3.17 -1.85
C THR A 63 9.24 -4.11 -0.70
N VAL A 64 8.52 -3.95 0.42
CA VAL A 64 8.59 -4.89 1.56
C VAL A 64 7.16 -5.26 1.90
N SER A 65 6.81 -6.53 1.70
CA SER A 65 5.42 -6.98 1.71
C SER A 65 5.27 -8.18 2.63
N TYR A 66 4.55 -8.00 3.74
CA TYR A 66 4.30 -9.04 4.75
C TYR A 66 5.58 -9.58 5.43
N VAL A 67 6.60 -8.74 5.58
CA VAL A 67 7.90 -9.13 6.18
C VAL A 67 8.17 -8.43 7.50
N LEU A 68 7.77 -7.16 7.68
CA LEU A 68 8.15 -6.39 8.88
C LEU A 68 7.60 -7.01 10.17
N GLY A 69 6.45 -7.68 10.09
CA GLY A 69 5.86 -8.43 11.21
C GLY A 69 6.63 -9.68 11.63
N GLU A 70 7.49 -10.22 10.76
CA GLU A 70 8.31 -11.40 11.03
C GLU A 70 9.68 -11.05 11.64
N LEU A 71 10.04 -9.76 11.60
CA LEU A 71 11.34 -9.27 12.05
C LEU A 71 11.32 -8.84 13.52
N THR A 72 12.49 -8.95 14.15
CA THR A 72 12.76 -8.27 15.42
C THR A 72 12.63 -6.76 15.26
N GLU A 73 12.49 -6.03 16.36
CA GLU A 73 12.41 -4.57 16.29
C GLU A 73 13.67 -3.95 15.66
N ALA A 74 14.86 -4.44 16.01
CA ALA A 74 16.13 -3.95 15.47
C ALA A 74 16.24 -4.21 13.96
N ASP A 75 15.91 -5.43 13.52
CA ASP A 75 15.92 -5.79 12.10
C ASP A 75 14.91 -4.97 11.29
N ARG A 76 13.72 -4.75 11.86
CA ARG A 76 12.70 -3.90 11.24
C ARG A 76 13.19 -2.46 11.07
N GLN A 77 13.87 -1.92 12.09
CA GLN A 77 14.48 -0.59 12.02
C GLN A 77 15.53 -0.52 10.91
N ALA A 78 16.45 -1.49 10.85
CA ALA A 78 17.50 -1.56 9.84
C ALA A 78 16.92 -1.66 8.41
N VAL A 79 15.95 -2.54 8.18
CA VAL A 79 15.34 -2.74 6.85
C VAL A 79 14.63 -1.48 6.36
N VAL A 80 13.84 -0.81 7.22
CA VAL A 80 13.15 0.43 6.82
C VAL A 80 14.15 1.55 6.59
N ALA A 81 15.20 1.67 7.41
CA ALA A 81 16.26 2.65 7.22
C ALA A 81 17.00 2.42 5.89
N GLU A 82 17.34 1.17 5.56
CA GLU A 82 18.04 0.83 4.33
C GLU A 82 17.17 1.10 3.09
N ALA A 83 15.90 0.69 3.11
CA ALA A 83 14.95 1.04 2.05
C ALA A 83 14.83 2.57 1.87
N ALA A 84 14.74 3.30 2.99
CA ALA A 84 14.70 4.74 3.03
C ALA A 84 16.04 5.41 2.71
N ARG A 85 17.14 4.69 2.57
CA ARG A 85 18.45 5.22 2.13
C ARG A 85 18.68 4.96 0.65
N ALA A 86 18.44 3.72 0.21
CA ALA A 86 18.81 3.25 -1.13
C ALA A 86 17.81 3.65 -2.23
N ALA A 87 16.50 3.77 -1.91
CA ALA A 87 15.45 3.76 -2.92
C ALA A 87 14.91 5.14 -3.33
N GLN A 88 14.46 5.35 -4.56
CA GLN A 88 13.71 6.54 -4.98
C GLN A 88 12.24 6.48 -4.52
N ALA A 89 11.66 5.28 -4.51
CA ALA A 89 10.33 4.98 -3.99
C ALA A 89 10.39 3.77 -3.04
N VAL A 90 9.58 3.82 -1.98
CA VAL A 90 9.44 2.73 -1.00
C VAL A 90 7.96 2.42 -0.83
N VAL A 91 7.58 1.14 -0.96
CA VAL A 91 6.23 0.64 -0.68
C VAL A 91 6.30 -0.46 0.36
N LEU A 92 5.67 -0.21 1.51
CA LEU A 92 5.62 -1.16 2.62
C LEU A 92 4.18 -1.65 2.79
N VAL A 93 3.99 -2.96 2.92
CA VAL A 93 2.68 -3.59 3.09
C VAL A 93 2.73 -4.59 4.23
N GLU A 94 1.71 -4.57 5.09
CA GLU A 94 1.53 -5.51 6.20
C GLU A 94 0.08 -5.98 6.25
N PRO A 95 -0.22 -7.09 6.95
CA PRO A 95 -1.60 -7.50 7.24
C PRO A 95 -2.42 -6.33 7.81
N GLY A 96 -3.69 -6.27 7.41
CA GLY A 96 -4.65 -5.23 7.83
C GLY A 96 -5.20 -5.47 9.23
N THR A 97 -4.32 -5.81 10.16
CA THR A 97 -4.57 -6.01 11.58
C THR A 97 -4.15 -4.76 12.37
N PRO A 98 -4.58 -4.59 13.63
CA PRO A 98 -4.09 -3.52 14.49
C PRO A 98 -2.55 -3.46 14.57
N ASP A 99 -1.89 -4.60 14.74
CA ASP A 99 -0.42 -4.66 14.83
C ASP A 99 0.26 -4.33 13.49
N GLY A 100 -0.28 -4.82 12.37
CA GLY A 100 0.24 -4.48 11.04
C GLY A 100 0.08 -3.00 10.71
N TYR A 101 -1.05 -2.40 11.11
CA TYR A 101 -1.25 -0.95 11.04
C TYR A 101 -0.22 -0.19 11.88
N LEU A 102 0.05 -0.62 13.12
CA LEU A 102 1.04 0.05 13.98
C LEU A 102 2.45 -0.01 13.37
N ARG A 103 2.83 -1.14 12.74
CA ARG A 103 4.09 -1.25 11.99
C ARG A 103 4.14 -0.29 10.81
N ILE A 104 3.08 -0.20 10.02
CA ILE A 104 3.00 0.74 8.89
C ILE A 104 3.00 2.19 9.35
N ARG A 105 2.30 2.53 10.44
CA ARG A 105 2.29 3.87 11.05
C ARG A 105 3.70 4.25 11.51
N TRP A 106 4.37 3.36 12.23
CA TRP A 106 5.76 3.57 12.65
C TRP A 106 6.70 3.73 11.45
N ALA A 107 6.60 2.86 10.44
CA ALA A 107 7.46 2.90 9.26
C ALA A 107 7.24 4.19 8.45
N ARG A 108 5.98 4.62 8.29
CA ARG A 108 5.61 5.91 7.70
C ARG A 108 6.35 7.07 8.35
N ASP A 109 6.37 7.11 9.69
CA ASP A 109 7.05 8.17 10.42
C ASP A 109 8.57 8.14 10.21
N ARG A 110 9.16 6.94 10.07
CA ARG A 110 10.58 6.79 9.70
C ARG A 110 10.88 7.27 8.28
N LEU A 111 10.01 6.95 7.31
CA LEU A 111 10.17 7.40 5.92
C LEU A 111 10.10 8.94 5.83
N LEU A 112 9.15 9.56 6.56
CA LEU A 112 9.06 11.02 6.68
C LEU A 112 10.33 11.63 7.31
N ALA A 113 10.81 11.05 8.41
CA ALA A 113 12.02 11.52 9.08
C ALA A 113 13.28 11.39 8.21
N ALA A 114 13.31 10.40 7.30
CA ALA A 114 14.36 10.23 6.30
C ALA A 114 14.22 11.17 5.08
N GLY A 115 13.26 12.09 5.08
CA GLY A 115 13.06 13.09 4.04
C GLY A 115 12.24 12.62 2.83
N LEU A 116 11.59 11.45 2.90
CA LEU A 116 10.67 11.02 1.85
C LEU A 116 9.31 11.68 2.02
N ARG A 117 8.64 11.95 0.90
CA ARG A 117 7.25 12.40 0.84
C ARG A 117 6.32 11.20 0.80
N ILE A 118 5.31 11.18 1.67
CA ILE A 118 4.23 10.17 1.59
C ILE A 118 3.30 10.52 0.43
N VAL A 119 3.09 9.54 -0.47
CA VAL A 119 2.21 9.68 -1.63
C VAL A 119 0.96 8.82 -1.55
N ALA A 120 0.98 7.74 -0.76
CA ALA A 120 -0.20 6.93 -0.47
C ALA A 120 -0.03 6.12 0.83
N PRO A 121 -1.11 5.60 1.42
CA PRO A 121 -2.51 5.99 1.21
C PRO A 121 -2.82 7.36 1.84
N CYS A 122 -1.99 7.83 2.77
CA CYS A 122 -2.22 9.06 3.51
C CYS A 122 -2.18 10.27 2.57
N PRO A 123 -3.14 11.20 2.70
CA PRO A 123 -3.18 12.41 1.89
C PRO A 123 -2.32 13.56 2.45
N HIS A 124 -1.60 13.30 3.55
CA HIS A 124 -0.80 14.29 4.27
C HIS A 124 0.47 13.69 4.88
N GLY A 125 1.43 14.57 5.17
CA GLY A 125 2.66 14.26 5.93
C GLY A 125 2.52 14.42 7.45
N ALA A 126 1.46 15.05 7.95
CA ALA A 126 1.24 15.23 9.40
C ALA A 126 1.09 13.89 10.15
N SER A 127 1.20 13.89 11.49
CA SER A 127 0.97 12.70 12.31
C SER A 127 -0.37 12.03 11.99
N CYS A 128 -0.40 10.70 12.00
CA CYS A 128 -1.63 9.96 11.72
C CYS A 128 -2.71 10.31 12.78
N PRO A 129 -3.91 10.77 12.37
CA PRO A 129 -4.95 11.25 13.29
C PRO A 129 -5.70 10.13 14.04
N ILE A 130 -5.47 8.87 13.68
CA ILE A 130 -6.05 7.72 14.38
C ILE A 130 -5.24 7.48 15.66
N GLU A 131 -5.93 7.51 16.80
CA GLU A 131 -5.34 7.19 18.10
C GLU A 131 -5.03 5.69 18.19
N PRO A 132 -3.78 5.30 18.51
CA PRO A 132 -3.41 3.90 18.71
C PRO A 132 -4.32 3.20 19.72
N GLY A 133 -4.81 2.01 19.35
CA GLY A 133 -5.71 1.21 20.18
C GLY A 133 -7.19 1.60 20.09
N ALA A 134 -7.53 2.82 19.64
CA ALA A 134 -8.91 3.20 19.37
C ALA A 134 -9.42 2.62 18.05
N ASP A 135 -8.57 2.64 17.01
CA ASP A 135 -8.90 2.10 15.69
C ASP A 135 -7.63 1.82 14.86
N TRP A 136 -7.77 1.30 13.63
CA TRP A 136 -6.66 1.09 12.71
C TRP A 136 -7.02 1.38 11.23
N CYS A 137 -6.10 2.01 10.50
CA CYS A 137 -6.26 2.26 9.07
C CYS A 137 -5.85 1.03 8.27
N HIS A 138 -6.76 0.49 7.45
CA HIS A 138 -6.50 -0.66 6.60
C HIS A 138 -7.39 -0.57 5.34
N PHE A 139 -7.18 -1.50 4.42
CA PHE A 139 -7.89 -1.68 3.17
C PHE A 139 -8.24 -3.16 3.00
N ALA A 140 -9.02 -3.49 1.97
CA ALA A 140 -9.24 -4.88 1.58
C ALA A 140 -9.09 -5.07 0.07
N ALA A 141 -8.41 -6.14 -0.31
CA ALA A 141 -8.35 -6.63 -1.68
C ALA A 141 -9.10 -7.96 -1.77
N ARG A 142 -10.00 -8.09 -2.74
CA ARG A 142 -10.72 -9.35 -2.95
C ARG A 142 -9.85 -10.34 -3.70
N VAL A 143 -9.49 -11.44 -3.03
CA VAL A 143 -8.73 -12.56 -3.60
C VAL A 143 -9.66 -13.76 -3.85
N ARG A 144 -9.42 -14.50 -4.93
CA ARG A 144 -10.23 -15.67 -5.27
C ARG A 144 -9.78 -16.90 -4.48
N ARG A 145 -10.74 -17.69 -3.98
CA ARG A 145 -10.51 -19.00 -3.37
C ARG A 145 -10.83 -20.10 -4.36
N SER A 146 -9.83 -20.91 -4.73
CA SER A 146 -10.04 -22.11 -5.53
C SER A 146 -10.92 -23.12 -4.79
N SER A 147 -11.56 -24.06 -5.50
CA SER A 147 -12.36 -25.11 -4.88
C SER A 147 -11.53 -25.99 -3.94
N LEU A 148 -10.26 -26.24 -4.26
CA LEU A 148 -9.32 -26.94 -3.37
C LEU A 148 -9.05 -26.13 -2.10
N HIS A 149 -8.75 -24.83 -2.23
CA HIS A 149 -8.51 -23.95 -1.09
C HIS A 149 -9.72 -23.92 -0.14
N ARG A 150 -10.93 -23.80 -0.68
CA ARG A 150 -12.18 -23.86 0.11
C ARG A 150 -12.31 -25.17 0.90
N ARG A 151 -12.07 -26.32 0.28
CA ARG A 151 -12.14 -27.63 0.95
C ARG A 151 -11.12 -27.78 2.07
N VAL A 152 -9.88 -27.33 1.84
CA VAL A 152 -8.78 -27.47 2.81
C VAL A 152 -8.94 -26.52 3.99
N LYS A 153 -9.41 -25.29 3.77
CA LYS A 153 -9.51 -24.24 4.80
C LYS A 153 -10.93 -24.04 5.35
N GLY A 154 -11.88 -24.90 5.00
CA GLY A 154 -13.28 -24.80 5.43
C GLY A 154 -13.99 -23.53 4.95
N GLY A 155 -13.54 -22.93 3.83
CA GLY A 155 -14.11 -21.70 3.29
C GLY A 155 -15.39 -21.94 2.50
N SER A 156 -16.47 -21.22 2.80
CA SER A 156 -17.75 -21.34 2.09
C SER A 156 -17.81 -20.47 0.82
N LEU A 157 -17.21 -19.27 0.85
CA LEU A 157 -17.25 -18.32 -0.26
C LEU A 157 -16.11 -18.55 -1.27
N PRO A 158 -16.34 -18.29 -2.58
CA PRO A 158 -15.32 -18.40 -3.62
C PRO A 158 -14.30 -17.26 -3.61
N TYR A 159 -14.35 -16.38 -2.60
CA TYR A 159 -13.45 -15.27 -2.41
C TYR A 159 -13.17 -15.02 -0.92
N GLU A 160 -12.16 -14.21 -0.68
CA GLU A 160 -11.79 -13.64 0.61
C GLU A 160 -11.41 -12.18 0.40
N ASP A 161 -11.77 -11.33 1.36
CA ASP A 161 -11.35 -9.94 1.37
C ASP A 161 -10.08 -9.87 2.25
N GLU A 162 -8.92 -9.97 1.62
CA GLU A 162 -7.61 -9.89 2.29
C GLU A 162 -7.39 -8.47 2.77
N LYS A 163 -7.28 -8.30 4.08
CA LYS A 163 -7.08 -6.99 4.68
C LYS A 163 -5.59 -6.64 4.72
N PHE A 164 -5.25 -5.42 4.36
CA PHE A 164 -3.86 -4.95 4.38
C PHE A 164 -3.76 -3.49 4.85
N SER A 165 -2.60 -3.14 5.40
CA SER A 165 -2.18 -1.76 5.67
C SER A 165 -0.95 -1.49 4.81
N TYR A 166 -0.81 -0.28 4.28
CA TYR A 166 0.37 0.06 3.48
C TYR A 166 0.77 1.52 3.61
N VAL A 167 2.01 1.82 3.20
CA VAL A 167 2.51 3.16 2.95
C VAL A 167 3.38 3.17 1.69
N ALA A 168 3.24 4.21 0.88
CA ALA A 168 4.09 4.49 -0.26
C ALA A 168 4.72 5.88 -0.08
N ALA A 169 6.04 5.95 -0.20
CA ALA A 169 6.81 7.19 -0.05
C ALA A 169 7.83 7.34 -1.17
N VAL A 170 8.14 8.57 -1.55
CA VAL A 170 9.06 8.88 -2.67
C VAL A 170 10.01 10.04 -2.32
N ARG A 171 11.15 10.12 -3.01
CA ARG A 171 12.07 11.28 -2.94
C ARG A 171 11.84 12.34 -4.01
N PHE A 172 11.20 11.97 -5.10
CA PHE A 172 10.94 12.87 -6.21
C PHE A 172 9.63 13.65 -6.02
N ASP A 173 9.42 14.65 -6.87
CA ASP A 173 8.21 15.45 -6.82
C ASP A 173 6.99 14.63 -7.27
N ALA A 174 6.00 14.57 -6.39
CA ALA A 174 4.78 13.79 -6.57
C ALA A 174 3.70 14.31 -5.62
N SER A 175 2.48 14.43 -6.12
CA SER A 175 1.33 14.82 -5.31
C SER A 175 0.95 13.69 -4.35
N PRO A 176 0.67 14.00 -3.06
CA PRO A 176 0.00 13.05 -2.18
C PRO A 176 -1.34 12.62 -2.75
N ALA A 177 -1.82 11.45 -2.31
CA ALA A 177 -3.18 11.02 -2.59
C ALA A 177 -4.21 12.07 -2.15
N GLY A 178 -5.34 12.13 -2.85
CA GLY A 178 -6.51 12.86 -2.38
C GLY A 178 -7.09 12.26 -1.10
N ALA A 179 -8.07 12.96 -0.50
CA ALA A 179 -8.74 12.48 0.70
C ALA A 179 -9.34 11.08 0.47
N ARG A 180 -9.28 10.24 1.50
CA ARG A 180 -9.52 8.80 1.36
C ARG A 180 -10.65 8.33 2.26
N VAL A 181 -11.54 7.51 1.71
CA VAL A 181 -12.58 6.84 2.47
C VAL A 181 -11.94 5.75 3.33
N VAL A 182 -11.91 5.95 4.65
CA VAL A 182 -11.21 5.04 5.57
C VAL A 182 -12.09 3.91 6.10
N ARG A 183 -13.41 3.97 5.91
CA ARG A 183 -14.37 2.93 6.34
C ARG A 183 -15.38 2.62 5.24
N ARG A 184 -16.15 1.54 5.41
CA ARG A 184 -17.28 1.27 4.50
C ARG A 184 -18.29 2.42 4.58
N PRO A 185 -18.67 3.03 3.45
CA PRO A 185 -19.71 4.07 3.43
C PRO A 185 -21.00 3.60 4.11
N GLN A 186 -21.59 4.46 4.94
CA GLN A 186 -22.87 4.17 5.57
C GLN A 186 -24.02 4.76 4.76
N ILE A 187 -24.70 3.92 3.99
CA ILE A 187 -25.85 4.33 3.18
C ILE A 187 -27.09 4.38 4.08
N ARG A 188 -27.74 5.55 4.13
CA ARG A 188 -29.00 5.80 4.86
C ARG A 188 -30.06 6.34 3.89
N LYS A 189 -31.30 6.48 4.37
CA LYS A 189 -32.39 7.06 3.56
C LYS A 189 -32.06 8.52 3.21
N GLY A 190 -31.70 8.77 1.95
CA GLY A 190 -31.46 10.11 1.41
C GLY A 190 -30.10 10.72 1.73
N GLN A 191 -29.17 9.95 2.33
CA GLN A 191 -27.80 10.41 2.59
C GLN A 191 -26.81 9.24 2.67
N VAL A 192 -25.53 9.53 2.45
CA VAL A 192 -24.40 8.64 2.68
C VAL A 192 -23.44 9.32 3.64
N LEU A 193 -23.00 8.60 4.68
CA LEU A 193 -21.95 9.07 5.59
C LEU A 193 -20.62 8.44 5.17
N LEU A 194 -19.62 9.29 4.98
CA LEU A 194 -18.26 8.91 4.61
C LEU A 194 -17.31 9.32 5.73
N ASP A 195 -16.58 8.35 6.28
CA ASP A 195 -15.45 8.64 7.17
C ASP A 195 -14.21 8.81 6.29
N LEU A 196 -13.64 10.01 6.30
CA LEU A 196 -12.56 10.44 5.41
C LEU A 196 -11.32 10.82 6.21
N CYS A 197 -10.14 10.47 5.69
CA CYS A 197 -8.90 11.13 6.06
C CYS A 197 -8.55 12.13 4.94
N ALA A 198 -8.39 13.41 5.26
CA ALA A 198 -8.18 14.50 4.30
C ALA A 198 -6.86 15.27 4.54
N PRO A 199 -6.29 15.94 3.52
CA PRO A 199 -5.00 16.64 3.64
C PRO A 199 -4.91 17.64 4.80
N GLU A 200 -5.95 18.45 5.00
CA GLU A 200 -5.95 19.56 5.98
C GLU A 200 -6.72 19.24 7.26
N GLU A 201 -7.85 18.54 7.14
CA GLU A 201 -8.78 18.31 8.26
C GLU A 201 -8.48 17.02 9.06
N GLY A 202 -7.58 16.17 8.56
CA GLY A 202 -7.31 14.87 9.16
C GLY A 202 -8.53 13.94 9.06
N LEU A 203 -8.83 13.21 10.14
CA LEU A 203 -9.93 12.23 10.16
C LEU A 203 -11.26 12.90 10.53
N GLY A 204 -12.24 12.83 9.63
CA GLY A 204 -13.55 13.44 9.82
C GLY A 204 -14.68 12.66 9.14
N ARG A 205 -15.92 12.97 9.51
CA ARG A 205 -17.11 12.42 8.86
C ARG A 205 -17.79 13.46 7.99
N THR A 206 -18.02 13.10 6.73
CA THR A 206 -18.73 13.91 5.75
C THR A 206 -20.08 13.28 5.41
N THR A 207 -21.12 14.10 5.37
CA THR A 207 -22.47 13.67 4.95
C THR A 207 -22.75 14.14 3.53
N VAL A 208 -23.04 13.20 2.64
CA VAL A 208 -23.48 13.47 1.26
C VAL A 208 -24.97 13.19 1.14
N THR A 209 -25.77 14.22 0.90
CA THR A 209 -27.24 14.15 0.86
C THR A 209 -27.78 14.06 -0.55
N LYS A 210 -29.01 13.54 -0.72
CA LYS A 210 -29.71 13.43 -2.01
C LYS A 210 -29.80 14.77 -2.77
N ARG A 211 -29.80 15.91 -2.07
CA ARG A 211 -29.83 17.26 -2.66
C ARG A 211 -28.57 17.57 -3.47
N GLN A 212 -27.45 16.89 -3.19
CA GLN A 212 -26.18 17.06 -3.90
C GLN A 212 -26.09 16.25 -5.20
N GLY A 213 -27.20 15.66 -5.67
CA GLY A 213 -27.37 15.16 -7.04
C GLY A 213 -26.28 14.17 -7.48
N PRO A 214 -25.40 14.53 -8.45
CA PRO A 214 -24.31 13.67 -8.90
C PRO A 214 -23.39 13.17 -7.79
N LEU A 215 -23.03 14.02 -6.83
CA LEU A 215 -22.18 13.61 -5.69
C LEU A 215 -22.86 12.55 -4.83
N TYR A 216 -24.18 12.63 -4.65
CA TYR A 216 -24.91 11.60 -3.91
C TYR A 216 -24.91 10.25 -4.64
N ARG A 217 -24.98 10.26 -5.99
CA ARG A 217 -24.85 9.03 -6.77
C ARG A 217 -23.45 8.43 -6.60
N ALA A 218 -22.41 9.25 -6.79
CA ALA A 218 -21.03 8.81 -6.58
C ALA A 218 -20.79 8.29 -5.15
N ALA A 219 -21.33 8.95 -4.12
CA ALA A 219 -21.17 8.52 -2.74
C ALA A 219 -21.83 7.16 -2.44
N ARG A 220 -22.85 6.76 -3.22
CA ARG A 220 -23.48 5.44 -3.06
C ARG A 220 -22.63 4.31 -3.67
N ASP A 221 -21.81 4.65 -4.65
CA ASP A 221 -21.01 3.70 -5.41
C ASP A 221 -19.54 3.67 -4.95
N VAL A 222 -19.11 4.65 -4.15
CA VAL A 222 -17.76 4.72 -3.59
C VAL A 222 -17.48 3.52 -2.68
N ALA A 223 -16.28 2.97 -2.77
CA ALA A 223 -15.82 1.88 -1.94
C ALA A 223 -14.93 2.38 -0.80
N TRP A 224 -14.77 1.51 0.21
CA TRP A 224 -13.75 1.71 1.23
C TRP A 224 -12.37 1.68 0.57
N GLY A 225 -11.60 2.74 0.80
CA GLY A 225 -10.26 2.93 0.26
C GLY A 225 -10.20 3.85 -0.94
N ASP A 226 -11.33 4.21 -1.54
CA ASP A 226 -11.37 5.12 -2.68
C ASP A 226 -11.03 6.55 -2.28
N VAL A 227 -10.62 7.32 -3.29
CA VAL A 227 -10.44 8.77 -3.19
C VAL A 227 -11.81 9.45 -3.19
N TRP A 228 -11.97 10.50 -2.38
CA TRP A 228 -13.19 11.29 -2.29
C TRP A 228 -12.86 12.79 -2.15
N PRO A 229 -13.59 13.70 -2.82
CA PRO A 229 -14.60 13.45 -3.84
C PRO A 229 -13.99 12.81 -5.10
N PRO A 230 -14.81 12.17 -5.96
CA PRO A 230 -14.34 11.74 -7.27
C PRO A 230 -13.83 12.96 -8.04
N GLU A 231 -12.72 12.79 -8.77
CA GLU A 231 -12.23 13.83 -9.68
C GLU A 231 -13.35 14.17 -10.68
N GLU A 232 -13.62 15.46 -10.89
CA GLU A 232 -14.50 15.85 -11.99
C GLU A 232 -13.84 15.35 -13.29
N PRO A 233 -14.57 14.64 -14.16
CA PRO A 233 -14.01 14.27 -15.45
C PRO A 233 -13.54 15.54 -16.15
N ALA A 234 -12.28 15.55 -16.60
CA ALA A 234 -11.72 16.66 -17.37
C ALA A 234 -12.70 16.99 -18.50
N ARG A 235 -13.20 18.23 -18.51
CA ARG A 235 -14.10 18.73 -19.56
C ARG A 235 -13.41 18.77 -20.91
#